data_AF-A0A821FTQ6-F1
#
_entry.id   AF-A0A821FTQ6-F1
#
_cell.length_a   1.000
_cell.length_b   1.000
_cell.length_c   1.000
_cell.angle_alpha   90.00
_cell.angle_beta   90.00
_cell.angle_gamma   90.00
#
_symmetry.space_group_name_H-M   'P 1'
#
loop_
_entity.id
_entity.type
_entity.pdbx_description
1 polymer ?
#
loop_
_entity_poly.entity_id
_entity_poly.type
_entity_poly.pdbx_seq_one_letter_code
_entity_poly.pdbx_strand_id
1 'polypeptide(L)'
;GSKTSKLKGIPKLDDANDAETKNSQYCTLIVTEGDSAKALAVAGLGVIGRDRYAVYPLKVKILGLNYGEKYINKSDLSKLHYGILMIMADQDQDGSHITSLVINFIHCKWPNLLKHDYIEVLITPILKVSKGLGTSTAKEAKEYFSNMDRHRIIFKYDSIKDDLAIQLAFNSALSDDRKDWIKWHTEDINQRREQNLPADYLYKKDTKQINFNDFINKELVIFSKPSTEHAIPSIMVN
;
A
#
# COMPACT_ATOMS: atom_id res chain seq x y z
N GLY A 1 -17.28 -24.04 -22.41
CA GLY A 1 -17.23 -24.54 -21.01
C GLY A 1 -16.73 -23.42 -20.13
N SER A 2 -17.55 -22.97 -19.19
CA SER A 2 -17.20 -21.88 -18.27
C SER A 2 -16.18 -22.39 -17.25
N LYS A 3 -14.97 -21.81 -17.24
CA LYS A 3 -14.03 -22.00 -16.13
C LYS A 3 -14.56 -21.17 -14.96
N THR A 4 -15.29 -21.80 -14.04
CA THR A 4 -15.51 -21.25 -12.69
C THR A 4 -14.72 -22.11 -11.71
N SER A 5 -13.42 -21.84 -11.59
CA SER A 5 -12.63 -22.25 -10.43
C SER A 5 -12.66 -21.09 -9.45
N LYS A 6 -13.54 -21.11 -8.45
CA LYS A 6 -13.23 -20.33 -7.24
C LYS A 6 -11.88 -20.81 -6.73
N LEU A 7 -11.03 -19.92 -6.20
CA LEU A 7 -9.77 -20.27 -5.53
C LEU A 7 -10.07 -21.13 -4.28
N LYS A 8 -10.34 -22.42 -4.48
CA LYS A 8 -10.68 -23.36 -3.42
C LYS A 8 -9.42 -23.68 -2.63
N GLY A 9 -9.51 -23.59 -1.30
CA GLY A 9 -8.44 -24.02 -0.39
C GLY A 9 -7.50 -22.93 0.10
N ILE A 10 -7.86 -21.64 -0.05
CA ILE A 10 -7.15 -20.53 0.57
C ILE A 10 -7.95 -20.05 1.79
N PRO A 11 -7.52 -20.39 3.02
CA PRO A 11 -8.21 -19.97 4.23
C PRO A 11 -8.24 -18.44 4.32
N LYS A 12 -9.37 -17.88 4.72
CA LYS A 12 -9.59 -16.43 4.92
C LYS A 12 -9.64 -15.57 3.65
N LEU A 13 -9.70 -16.14 2.45
CA LEU A 13 -10.03 -15.38 1.24
C LEU A 13 -11.53 -15.18 1.11
N ASP A 14 -11.96 -13.92 1.11
CA ASP A 14 -13.27 -13.50 0.65
C ASP A 14 -13.11 -13.10 -0.81
N ASP A 15 -13.35 -14.05 -1.72
CA ASP A 15 -13.07 -13.91 -3.16
C ASP A 15 -14.11 -13.03 -3.88
N ALA A 16 -13.70 -12.42 -4.99
CA ALA A 16 -14.56 -11.65 -5.87
C ALA A 16 -15.29 -12.59 -6.85
N ASN A 17 -16.57 -12.34 -7.15
CA ASN A 17 -17.31 -13.22 -8.07
C ASN A 17 -16.74 -13.22 -9.49
N ASP A 18 -16.15 -12.10 -9.92
CA ASP A 18 -15.57 -11.94 -11.26
C ASP A 18 -14.09 -12.30 -11.34
N ALA A 19 -13.46 -12.74 -10.23
CA ALA A 19 -12.09 -13.24 -10.25
C ALA A 19 -11.95 -14.46 -11.17
N GLU A 20 -10.82 -14.57 -11.86
CA GLU A 20 -10.53 -15.60 -12.88
C GLU A 20 -11.48 -15.62 -14.09
N THR A 21 -12.33 -14.60 -14.24
CA THR A 21 -13.18 -14.43 -15.43
C THR A 21 -12.53 -13.44 -16.42
N LYS A 22 -13.21 -13.18 -17.54
CA LYS A 22 -12.83 -12.10 -18.48
C LYS A 22 -12.79 -10.70 -17.84
N ASN A 23 -13.42 -10.53 -16.68
CA ASN A 23 -13.48 -9.27 -15.94
C ASN A 23 -12.39 -9.14 -14.87
N SER A 24 -11.46 -10.10 -14.75
CA SER A 24 -10.41 -10.12 -13.72
C SER A 24 -9.57 -8.83 -13.68
N GLN A 25 -9.33 -8.21 -14.84
CA GLN A 25 -8.61 -6.93 -14.95
C GLN A 25 -9.29 -5.76 -14.21
N TYR A 26 -10.59 -5.86 -13.95
CA TYR A 26 -11.35 -4.87 -13.18
C TYR A 26 -11.55 -5.27 -11.71
N CYS A 27 -11.10 -6.47 -11.34
CA CYS A 27 -11.18 -6.96 -9.99
C CYS A 27 -10.01 -6.43 -9.15
N THR A 28 -10.31 -6.02 -7.93
CA THR A 28 -9.37 -5.50 -6.94
C THR A 28 -9.27 -6.49 -5.79
N LEU A 29 -8.04 -6.87 -5.45
CA LEU A 29 -7.77 -7.56 -4.20
C LEU A 29 -7.35 -6.54 -3.15
N ILE A 30 -8.15 -6.43 -2.08
CA ILE A 30 -7.83 -5.64 -0.91
C ILE A 30 -7.00 -6.49 0.05
N VAL A 31 -5.73 -6.14 0.23
CA VAL A 31 -4.86 -6.74 1.25
C VAL A 31 -4.88 -5.91 2.52
N THR A 32 -5.19 -6.56 3.64
CA THR A 32 -5.37 -5.88 4.93
C THR A 32 -4.28 -6.22 5.93
N GLU A 33 -3.99 -5.27 6.81
CA GLU A 33 -3.18 -5.46 8.02
C GLU A 33 -3.94 -6.27 9.07
N GLY A 34 -3.88 -7.60 8.95
CA GLY A 34 -4.47 -8.53 9.90
C GLY A 34 -5.98 -8.73 9.77
N ASP A 35 -6.54 -9.54 10.67
CA ASP A 35 -7.95 -10.00 10.62
C ASP A 35 -8.94 -8.90 11.02
N SER A 36 -8.54 -7.93 11.83
CA SER A 36 -9.41 -6.82 12.25
C SER A 36 -9.72 -5.87 11.09
N ALA A 37 -8.68 -5.44 10.35
CA ALA A 37 -8.85 -4.65 9.13
C ALA A 37 -9.60 -5.44 8.04
N LYS A 38 -9.38 -6.76 7.97
CA LYS A 38 -10.14 -7.66 7.10
C LYS A 38 -11.64 -7.61 7.39
N ALA A 39 -12.03 -7.70 8.66
CA ALA A 39 -13.44 -7.66 9.05
C ALA A 39 -14.10 -6.34 8.63
N LEU A 40 -13.37 -5.22 8.74
CA LEU A 40 -13.85 -3.92 8.29
C LEU A 40 -14.05 -3.88 6.78
N ALA A 41 -13.09 -4.37 6.00
CA ALA A 41 -13.18 -4.42 4.55
C ALA A 41 -14.33 -5.33 4.07
N VAL A 42 -14.52 -6.50 4.71
CA VAL A 42 -15.65 -7.40 4.43
C VAL A 42 -17.00 -6.74 4.74
N ALA A 43 -17.11 -5.95 5.80
CA ALA A 43 -18.32 -5.16 6.08
C ALA A 43 -18.59 -4.13 4.98
N GLY A 44 -17.52 -3.51 4.45
CA GLY A 44 -17.55 -2.61 3.30
C GLY A 44 -18.05 -3.24 2.00
N LEU A 45 -17.69 -4.51 1.74
CA LEU A 45 -18.19 -5.27 0.58
C LEU A 45 -19.72 -5.38 0.53
N GLY A 46 -20.40 -5.29 1.68
CA GLY A 46 -21.86 -5.23 1.75
C GLY A 46 -22.47 -3.99 1.09
N VAL A 47 -21.65 -2.98 0.79
CA VAL A 47 -22.05 -1.73 0.12
C VAL A 47 -21.57 -1.72 -1.33
N ILE A 48 -20.27 -1.96 -1.55
CA ILE A 48 -19.66 -1.86 -2.89
C ILE A 48 -19.87 -3.10 -3.75
N GLY A 49 -20.45 -4.16 -3.19
CA GLY A 49 -20.68 -5.44 -3.84
C GLY A 49 -19.47 -6.37 -3.76
N ARG A 50 -19.71 -7.63 -4.16
CA ARG A 50 -18.71 -8.71 -4.14
C ARG A 50 -18.23 -9.13 -5.52
N ASP A 51 -18.68 -8.45 -6.57
CA ASP A 51 -18.34 -8.87 -7.94
C ASP A 51 -16.89 -8.56 -8.25
N ARG A 52 -16.43 -7.34 -7.93
CA ARG A 52 -15.10 -6.84 -8.30
C ARG A 52 -14.11 -6.75 -7.15
N TYR A 53 -14.50 -7.08 -5.92
CA TYR A 53 -13.66 -6.86 -4.75
C TYR A 53 -13.49 -8.14 -3.95
N ALA A 54 -12.23 -8.53 -3.78
CA ALA A 54 -11.82 -9.57 -2.86
C ALA A 54 -11.12 -8.94 -1.65
N VAL A 55 -11.16 -9.62 -0.51
CA VAL A 55 -10.48 -9.18 0.72
C VAL A 55 -9.66 -10.33 1.28
N TYR A 56 -8.42 -10.02 1.66
CA TYR A 56 -7.55 -11.00 2.28
C TYR A 56 -6.54 -10.38 3.26
N PRO A 57 -6.38 -10.96 4.46
CA PRO A 57 -5.36 -10.51 5.39
C PRO A 57 -3.99 -10.95 4.88
N LEU A 58 -3.01 -10.04 4.88
CA LEU A 58 -1.71 -10.24 4.24
C LEU A 58 -1.10 -11.64 4.47
N LYS A 59 -1.14 -12.48 3.42
CA LYS A 59 -0.44 -13.77 3.28
C LYS A 59 -0.21 -13.99 1.76
N VAL A 60 1.03 -14.09 1.33
CA VAL A 60 1.48 -13.89 -0.06
C VAL A 60 0.89 -14.83 -1.15
N LYS A 61 -0.03 -15.76 -0.82
CA LYS A 61 -0.41 -16.90 -1.68
C LYS A 61 -1.51 -16.65 -2.72
N ILE A 62 -2.20 -15.51 -2.73
CA ILE A 62 -3.52 -15.37 -3.39
C ILE A 62 -3.57 -14.49 -4.66
N LEU A 63 -2.46 -13.92 -5.11
CA LEU A 63 -2.51 -12.90 -6.18
C LEU A 63 -2.62 -13.46 -7.60
N GLY A 64 -2.64 -14.78 -7.79
CA GLY A 64 -2.50 -15.40 -9.12
C GLY A 64 -1.16 -15.04 -9.80
N LEU A 65 -0.17 -14.62 -8.99
CA LEU A 65 1.16 -14.26 -9.45
C LEU A 65 2.01 -15.52 -9.61
N ASN A 66 2.45 -15.77 -10.84
CA ASN A 66 3.24 -16.94 -11.19
C ASN A 66 4.73 -16.58 -11.18
N TYR A 67 5.53 -17.41 -10.49
CA TYR A 67 6.98 -17.30 -10.56
C TYR A 67 7.45 -17.54 -12.00
N GLY A 68 8.24 -16.61 -12.54
CA GLY A 68 8.78 -16.68 -13.91
C GLY A 68 8.03 -15.84 -14.95
N GLU A 69 6.80 -15.41 -14.66
CA GLU A 69 6.07 -14.45 -15.50
C GLU A 69 6.65 -13.04 -15.33
N LYS A 70 6.73 -12.26 -16.41
CA LYS A 70 7.31 -10.90 -16.39
C LYS A 70 6.26 -9.79 -16.38
N TYR A 71 5.00 -10.09 -16.71
CA TYR A 71 3.88 -9.14 -16.74
C TYR A 71 4.18 -7.84 -17.51
N ILE A 72 4.59 -7.96 -18.77
CA ILE A 72 5.02 -6.80 -19.58
C ILE A 72 3.91 -6.29 -20.48
N ASN A 73 3.11 -7.22 -21.04
CA ASN A 73 2.11 -6.89 -22.05
C ASN A 73 0.70 -7.26 -21.56
N LYS A 74 -0.32 -6.81 -22.31
CA LYS A 74 -1.74 -7.08 -21.98
C LYS A 74 -2.06 -8.57 -21.87
N SER A 75 -1.41 -9.42 -22.67
CA SER A 75 -1.62 -10.88 -22.60
C SER A 75 -1.11 -11.45 -21.28
N ASP A 76 0.02 -10.96 -20.78
CA ASP A 76 0.55 -11.38 -19.48
C ASP A 76 -0.36 -10.89 -18.34
N LEU A 77 -0.79 -9.63 -18.40
CA LEU A 77 -1.68 -9.02 -17.40
C LEU A 77 -3.04 -9.74 -17.34
N SER A 78 -3.53 -10.28 -18.45
CA SER A 78 -4.78 -11.06 -18.50
C SER A 78 -4.73 -12.37 -17.72
N LYS A 79 -3.53 -12.83 -17.33
CA LYS A 79 -3.33 -14.02 -16.50
C LYS A 79 -3.56 -13.75 -15.00
N LEU A 80 -3.58 -12.48 -14.59
CA LEU A 80 -3.80 -12.09 -13.20
C LEU A 80 -5.25 -12.38 -12.78
N HIS A 81 -5.42 -12.89 -11.57
CA HIS A 81 -6.77 -13.13 -11.01
C HIS A 81 -7.44 -11.82 -10.59
N TYR A 82 -6.63 -10.83 -10.22
CA TYR A 82 -7.04 -9.46 -9.90
C TYR A 82 -6.14 -8.50 -10.65
N GLY A 83 -6.74 -7.55 -11.36
CA GLY A 83 -6.01 -6.51 -12.10
C GLY A 83 -5.45 -5.41 -11.20
N ILE A 84 -5.90 -5.33 -9.95
CA ILE A 84 -5.51 -4.29 -9.00
C ILE A 84 -5.23 -4.91 -7.63
N LEU A 85 -4.13 -4.51 -7.02
CA LEU A 85 -3.76 -4.77 -5.64
C LEU A 85 -3.95 -3.50 -4.82
N MET A 86 -4.95 -3.50 -3.94
CA MET A 86 -5.24 -2.38 -3.05
C MET A 86 -4.77 -2.71 -1.63
N ILE A 87 -3.91 -1.88 -1.07
CA ILE A 87 -3.39 -2.01 0.29
C ILE A 87 -4.27 -1.18 1.22
N MET A 88 -4.77 -1.81 2.27
CA MET A 88 -5.55 -1.17 3.32
C MET A 88 -4.87 -1.42 4.66
N ALA A 89 -4.18 -0.39 5.15
CA ALA A 89 -3.48 -0.38 6.43
C ALA A 89 -3.92 0.82 7.27
N ASP A 90 -3.56 0.82 8.55
CA ASP A 90 -3.80 1.97 9.41
C ASP A 90 -3.01 3.21 8.92
N GLN A 91 -3.55 4.42 9.12
CA GLN A 91 -2.86 5.66 8.73
C GLN A 91 -1.85 6.08 9.81
N ASP A 92 -0.89 5.20 10.06
CA ASP A 92 0.23 5.40 10.97
C ASP A 92 1.54 4.93 10.32
N GLN A 93 2.62 4.99 11.11
CA GLN A 93 3.95 4.65 10.61
C GLN A 93 4.08 3.15 10.28
N ASP A 94 3.37 2.28 11.00
CA ASP A 94 3.37 0.84 10.76
C ASP A 94 2.62 0.49 9.47
N GLY A 95 1.50 1.15 9.21
CA GLY A 95 0.77 1.00 7.95
C GLY A 95 1.57 1.46 6.73
N SER A 96 2.33 2.55 6.87
CA SER A 96 3.28 3.01 5.84
C SER A 96 4.43 2.01 5.63
N HIS A 97 4.95 1.41 6.71
CA HIS A 97 5.94 0.34 6.61
C HIS A 97 5.37 -0.92 5.91
N ILE A 98 4.19 -1.39 6.27
CA ILE A 98 3.53 -2.54 5.61
C ILE A 98 3.29 -2.27 4.13
N THR A 99 2.80 -1.07 3.80
CA THR A 99 2.59 -0.65 2.41
C THR A 99 3.89 -0.74 1.61
N SER A 100 4.97 -0.22 2.18
CA SER A 100 6.30 -0.27 1.54
C SER A 100 6.86 -1.69 1.40
N LEU A 101 6.62 -2.60 2.36
CA LEU A 101 7.01 -4.01 2.26
C LEU A 101 6.27 -4.73 1.13
N VAL A 102 4.98 -4.44 0.93
CA VAL A 102 4.20 -4.98 -0.20
C VAL A 102 4.74 -4.45 -1.53
N ILE A 103 5.00 -3.15 -1.62
CA ILE A 103 5.61 -2.54 -2.80
C ILE A 103 6.96 -3.19 -3.10
N ASN A 104 7.83 -3.34 -2.11
CA ASN A 104 9.13 -4.01 -2.25
C ASN A 104 8.98 -5.46 -2.70
N PHE A 105 8.01 -6.20 -2.16
CA PHE A 105 7.75 -7.57 -2.57
C PHE A 105 7.36 -7.65 -4.06
N ILE A 106 6.45 -6.79 -4.52
CA ILE A 106 6.06 -6.73 -5.94
C ILE A 106 7.24 -6.27 -6.79
N HIS A 107 8.00 -5.26 -6.36
CA HIS A 107 9.19 -4.77 -7.07
C HIS A 107 10.25 -5.86 -7.24
N CYS A 108 10.55 -6.61 -6.18
CA CYS A 108 11.54 -7.68 -6.21
C CYS A 108 11.15 -8.85 -7.13
N LYS A 109 9.85 -9.16 -7.23
CA LYS A 109 9.36 -10.36 -7.93
C LYS A 109 8.86 -10.07 -9.34
N TRP A 110 8.16 -8.95 -9.51
CA TRP A 110 7.44 -8.58 -10.73
C TRP A 110 7.48 -7.05 -10.95
N PRO A 111 8.66 -6.44 -11.17
CA PRO A 111 8.82 -4.99 -11.21
C PRO A 111 7.99 -4.30 -12.29
N ASN A 112 7.68 -4.99 -13.41
CA ASN A 112 6.85 -4.40 -14.46
C ASN A 112 5.42 -4.12 -14.02
N LEU A 113 4.90 -4.78 -12.97
CA LEU A 113 3.56 -4.49 -12.45
C LEU A 113 3.45 -3.05 -11.91
N LEU A 114 4.54 -2.47 -11.40
CA LEU A 114 4.53 -1.07 -10.95
C LEU A 114 4.21 -0.10 -12.10
N LYS A 115 4.52 -0.48 -13.34
CA LYS A 115 4.30 0.32 -14.56
C LYS A 115 2.88 0.20 -15.12
N HIS A 116 2.01 -0.55 -14.45
CA HIS A 116 0.67 -0.88 -14.93
C HIS A 116 -0.44 -0.43 -13.98
N ASP A 117 -0.20 0.61 -13.17
CA ASP A 117 -1.14 1.14 -12.16
C ASP A 117 -1.71 0.02 -11.27
N TYR A 118 -0.91 -1.01 -11.02
CA TYR A 118 -1.34 -2.25 -10.36
C TYR A 118 -1.56 -2.08 -8.86
N ILE A 119 -0.86 -1.12 -8.25
CA ILE A 119 -0.85 -0.92 -6.79
C ILE A 119 -1.66 0.33 -6.44
N GLU A 120 -2.52 0.18 -5.46
CA GLU A 120 -3.28 1.27 -4.87
C GLU A 120 -3.23 1.19 -3.35
N VAL A 121 -3.49 2.32 -2.70
CA VAL A 121 -3.68 2.41 -1.26
C VAL A 121 -5.05 3.01 -0.96
N LEU A 122 -5.71 2.44 0.03
CA LEU A 122 -6.97 2.93 0.54
C LEU A 122 -6.73 3.66 1.86
N ILE A 123 -6.72 5.00 1.83
CA ILE A 123 -6.41 5.82 3.01
C ILE A 123 -7.60 5.87 3.96
N THR A 124 -7.37 5.48 5.19
CA THR A 124 -8.38 5.50 6.24
C THR A 124 -8.47 6.92 6.84
N PRO A 125 -9.63 7.44 7.24
CA PRO A 125 -9.72 8.84 7.66
C PRO A 125 -8.98 9.11 8.99
N ILE A 126 -8.11 10.12 9.03
CA ILE A 126 -7.32 10.57 10.21
C ILE A 126 -8.19 10.83 11.45
N LEU A 127 -9.49 11.18 11.29
CA LEU A 127 -10.37 11.68 12.36
C LEU A 127 -10.67 10.70 13.52
N LYS A 128 -10.04 9.53 13.59
CA LYS A 128 -10.10 8.62 14.74
C LYS A 128 -8.72 8.35 15.35
N VAL A 129 -8.01 9.41 15.71
CA VAL A 129 -6.69 9.38 16.39
C VAL A 129 -6.67 8.57 17.70
N SER A 130 -7.81 8.14 18.24
CA SER A 130 -7.88 7.28 19.44
C SER A 130 -8.23 5.80 19.17
N LYS A 131 -8.45 5.39 17.92
CA LYS A 131 -9.18 4.16 17.58
C LYS A 131 -8.71 3.60 16.21
N GLY A 132 -7.72 2.70 16.20
CA GLY A 132 -7.24 2.02 14.98
C GLY A 132 -8.33 1.24 14.22
N LEU A 133 -8.06 0.74 13.01
CA LEU A 133 -9.07 0.15 12.10
C LEU A 133 -9.96 -0.90 12.75
N GLY A 134 -9.38 -1.73 13.64
CA GLY A 134 -10.10 -2.77 14.36
C GLY A 134 -11.17 -2.29 15.34
N THR A 135 -11.27 -0.99 15.60
CA THR A 135 -12.25 -0.39 16.52
C THR A 135 -13.36 0.39 15.80
N SER A 136 -13.29 0.49 14.47
CA SER A 136 -14.37 1.08 13.68
C SER A 136 -15.57 0.13 13.61
N THR A 137 -16.77 0.69 13.77
CA THR A 137 -18.02 -0.08 13.71
C THR A 137 -18.36 -0.45 12.27
N ALA A 138 -19.16 -1.50 12.08
CA ALA A 138 -19.64 -1.89 10.77
C ALA A 138 -20.43 -0.78 10.06
N LYS A 139 -21.12 0.10 10.79
CA LYS A 139 -21.83 1.25 10.21
C LYS A 139 -20.85 2.25 9.59
N GLU A 140 -19.80 2.61 10.34
CA GLU A 140 -18.77 3.54 9.86
C GLU A 140 -17.99 2.94 8.68
N ALA A 141 -17.76 1.63 8.69
CA ALA A 141 -17.20 0.91 7.55
C ALA A 141 -18.04 1.12 6.29
N LYS A 142 -19.36 0.90 6.39
CA LYS A 142 -20.27 1.04 5.25
C LYS A 142 -20.29 2.48 4.71
N GLU A 143 -20.29 3.48 5.60
CA GLU A 143 -20.25 4.90 5.21
C GLU A 143 -18.93 5.25 4.50
N TYR A 144 -17.81 4.73 5.01
CA TYR A 144 -16.49 4.90 4.41
C TYR A 144 -16.43 4.29 3.00
N PHE A 145 -16.85 3.02 2.86
CA PHE A 145 -16.83 2.30 1.59
C PHE A 145 -17.85 2.87 0.58
N SER A 146 -18.93 3.50 1.03
CA SER A 146 -19.86 4.24 0.16
C SER A 146 -19.17 5.41 -0.57
N ASN A 147 -18.06 5.92 -0.01
CA ASN A 147 -17.27 7.03 -0.56
C ASN A 147 -15.82 6.59 -0.84
N MET A 148 -15.59 5.30 -1.12
CA MET A 148 -14.24 4.73 -1.25
C MET A 148 -13.38 5.45 -2.29
N ASP A 149 -13.96 5.89 -3.41
CA ASP A 149 -13.24 6.62 -4.47
C ASP A 149 -12.61 7.94 -3.99
N ARG A 150 -13.10 8.51 -2.88
CA ARG A 150 -12.47 9.69 -2.26
C ARG A 150 -11.14 9.35 -1.59
N HIS A 151 -11.02 8.14 -1.08
CA HIS A 151 -9.95 7.66 -0.22
C HIS A 151 -8.94 6.77 -0.96
N ARG A 152 -9.29 6.36 -2.17
CA ARG A 152 -8.45 5.58 -3.07
C ARG A 152 -7.36 6.44 -3.69
N ILE A 153 -6.12 5.97 -3.59
CA ILE A 153 -4.94 6.60 -4.21
C ILE A 153 -4.19 5.56 -5.04
N ILE A 154 -3.89 5.94 -6.28
CA ILE A 154 -3.17 5.09 -7.24
C ILE A 154 -1.67 5.35 -7.11
N PHE A 155 -0.86 4.29 -7.06
CA PHE A 155 0.57 4.41 -7.24
C PHE A 155 0.89 4.43 -8.73
N LYS A 156 1.44 5.56 -9.19
CA LYS A 156 1.80 5.78 -10.57
C LYS A 156 3.31 5.76 -10.72
N TYR A 157 3.82 4.77 -11.45
CA TYR A 157 5.22 4.75 -11.83
C TYR A 157 5.47 5.89 -12.83
N ASP A 158 6.48 6.70 -12.55
CA ASP A 158 6.88 7.85 -13.33
C ASP A 158 8.22 7.60 -14.04
N SER A 159 9.24 7.16 -13.30
CA SER A 159 10.59 7.01 -13.85
C SER A 159 11.47 6.06 -13.05
N ILE A 160 12.70 5.85 -13.53
CA ILE A 160 13.71 5.03 -12.83
C ILE A 160 13.98 5.48 -11.38
N LYS A 161 13.64 6.72 -11.02
CA LYS A 161 13.72 7.21 -9.65
C LYS A 161 12.86 6.39 -8.68
N ASP A 162 11.73 5.87 -9.15
CA ASP A 162 10.86 4.99 -8.36
C ASP A 162 11.59 3.69 -7.99
N ASP A 163 12.25 3.05 -8.96
CA ASP A 163 13.07 1.86 -8.71
C ASP A 163 14.22 2.15 -7.75
N LEU A 164 14.94 3.26 -7.96
CA LEU A 164 16.07 3.66 -7.14
C LEU A 164 15.65 3.96 -5.69
N ALA A 165 14.51 4.63 -5.50
CA ALA A 165 13.99 4.91 -4.16
C ALA A 165 13.61 3.63 -3.40
N ILE A 166 12.94 2.68 -4.08
CA ILE A 166 12.61 1.38 -3.48
C ILE A 166 13.90 0.62 -3.14
N GLN A 167 14.89 0.61 -4.04
CA GLN A 167 16.18 -0.04 -3.77
C GLN A 167 16.91 0.60 -2.58
N LEU A 168 16.97 1.93 -2.49
CA LEU A 168 17.57 2.63 -1.35
C LEU A 168 16.91 2.18 -0.03
N ALA A 169 15.58 2.12 0.00
CA ALA A 169 14.82 1.75 1.18
C ALA A 169 15.08 0.30 1.65
N PHE A 170 15.21 -0.66 0.73
CA PHE A 170 15.16 -2.10 1.08
C PHE A 170 16.41 -2.91 0.77
N ASN A 171 17.33 -2.43 -0.06
CA ASN A 171 18.54 -3.16 -0.40
C ASN A 171 19.53 -3.12 0.78
N SER A 172 19.91 -4.28 1.31
CA SER A 172 20.85 -4.38 2.43
C SER A 172 22.22 -3.77 2.11
N ALA A 173 22.63 -3.75 0.84
CA ALA A 173 23.90 -3.16 0.42
C ALA A 173 23.93 -1.62 0.52
N LEU A 174 22.77 -0.96 0.53
CA LEU A 174 22.64 0.51 0.58
C LEU A 174 22.39 1.03 2.00
N SER A 175 22.86 0.30 3.01
CA SER A 175 22.62 0.64 4.41
C SER A 175 23.30 1.94 4.86
N ASP A 176 24.48 2.25 4.30
CA ASP A 176 25.16 3.51 4.55
C ASP A 176 24.47 4.67 3.82
N ASP A 177 24.07 4.47 2.55
CA ASP A 177 23.30 5.47 1.80
C ASP A 177 21.99 5.85 2.50
N ARG A 178 21.34 4.89 3.19
CA ARG A 178 20.14 5.17 4.00
C ARG A 178 20.43 6.12 5.16
N LYS A 179 21.62 6.11 5.75
CA LYS A 179 21.99 7.05 6.82
C LYS A 179 22.03 8.46 6.28
N ASP A 180 22.66 8.66 5.14
CA ASP A 180 22.74 9.96 4.47
C ASP A 180 21.35 10.43 4.02
N TRP A 181 20.53 9.51 3.51
CA TRP A 181 19.13 9.78 3.15
C TRP A 181 18.28 10.28 4.33
N ILE A 182 18.33 9.60 5.48
CA ILE A 182 17.60 9.99 6.69
C ILE A 182 18.11 11.34 7.22
N LYS A 183 19.44 11.54 7.16
CA LYS A 183 20.09 12.80 7.56
C LYS A 183 19.61 13.96 6.70
N TRP A 184 19.68 13.82 5.37
CA TRP A 184 19.22 14.83 4.42
C TRP A 184 17.76 15.20 4.65
N HIS A 185 16.87 14.21 4.85
CA HIS A 185 15.46 14.49 5.12
C HIS A 185 15.25 15.22 6.46
N THR A 186 16.12 15.00 7.45
CA THR A 186 16.07 15.74 8.72
C THR A 186 16.54 17.18 8.57
N GLU A 187 17.59 17.39 7.78
CA GLU A 187 18.10 18.72 7.43
C GLU A 187 17.07 19.53 6.63
N ASP A 188 16.39 18.93 5.64
CA ASP A 188 15.32 19.59 4.86
C ASP A 188 14.17 20.06 5.76
N ILE A 189 13.73 19.21 6.71
CA ILE A 189 12.69 19.59 7.68
C ILE A 189 13.14 20.78 8.53
N ASN A 190 14.39 20.76 9.04
CA ASN A 190 14.91 21.84 9.87
C ASN A 190 15.06 23.14 9.09
N GLN A 191 15.59 23.08 7.86
CA GLN A 191 15.72 24.24 6.99
C GLN A 191 14.36 24.86 6.67
N ARG A 192 13.34 24.05 6.36
CA ARG A 192 11.97 24.54 6.16
C ARG A 192 11.42 25.24 7.39
N ARG A 193 11.66 24.68 8.59
CA ARG A 193 11.24 25.30 9.87
C ARG A 193 11.92 26.65 10.09
N GLU A 194 13.22 26.74 9.87
CA GLU A 194 13.98 28.00 9.97
C GLU A 194 13.47 29.06 8.99
N GLN A 195 13.01 28.64 7.81
CA GLN A 195 12.45 29.51 6.79
C GLN A 195 10.94 29.76 6.93
N ASN A 196 10.29 29.27 7.99
CA ASN A 196 8.84 29.31 8.18
C ASN A 196 8.04 28.75 6.99
N LEU A 197 8.59 27.75 6.30
CA LEU A 197 7.93 27.05 5.21
C LEU A 197 7.05 25.91 5.75
N PRO A 198 5.90 25.63 5.11
CA PRO A 198 5.04 24.51 5.52
C PRO A 198 5.73 23.16 5.27
N ALA A 199 5.36 22.17 6.11
CA ALA A 199 5.77 20.79 5.90
C ALA A 199 5.21 20.24 4.57
N ASP A 200 6.02 19.46 3.86
CA ASP A 200 5.64 18.85 2.58
C ASP A 200 4.98 17.50 2.79
N TYR A 201 3.66 17.52 2.98
CA TYR A 201 2.86 16.31 3.13
C TYR A 201 2.60 15.63 1.79
N LEU A 202 2.73 14.30 1.77
CA LEU A 202 2.42 13.48 0.59
C LEU A 202 0.92 13.55 0.21
N TYR A 203 0.04 13.40 1.19
CA TYR A 203 -1.39 13.36 0.99
C TYR A 203 -2.00 14.75 1.20
N LYS A 204 -2.52 15.32 0.11
CA LYS A 204 -3.31 16.55 0.09
C LYS A 204 -4.78 16.20 -0.08
N LYS A 205 -5.67 17.17 0.17
CA LYS A 205 -7.14 16.97 0.19
C LYS A 205 -7.68 16.24 -1.05
N ASP A 206 -7.10 16.48 -2.22
CA ASP A 206 -7.56 15.95 -3.50
C ASP A 206 -6.54 15.00 -4.17
N THR A 207 -5.58 14.46 -3.39
CA THR A 207 -4.60 13.50 -3.93
C THR A 207 -5.31 12.23 -4.42
N LYS A 208 -5.17 11.93 -5.71
CA LYS A 208 -5.66 10.69 -6.35
C LYS A 208 -4.57 9.76 -6.82
N GLN A 209 -3.37 10.29 -6.97
CA GLN A 209 -2.21 9.56 -7.44
C GLN A 209 -0.97 10.08 -6.74
N ILE A 210 -0.04 9.18 -6.46
CA ILE A 210 1.30 9.45 -5.96
C ILE A 210 2.28 8.58 -6.73
N ASN A 211 3.55 8.96 -6.81
CA ASN A 211 4.60 8.08 -7.33
C ASN A 211 5.31 7.37 -6.17
N PHE A 212 6.07 6.32 -6.50
CA PHE A 212 6.77 5.51 -5.49
C PHE A 212 7.90 6.30 -4.83
N ASN A 213 8.62 7.10 -5.61
CA ASN A 213 9.69 7.96 -5.10
C ASN A 213 9.19 8.91 -3.99
N ASP A 214 8.08 9.60 -4.20
CA ASP A 214 7.49 10.52 -3.23
C ASP A 214 6.98 9.77 -2.00
N PHE A 215 6.37 8.59 -2.19
CA PHE A 215 5.97 7.76 -1.06
C PHE A 215 7.17 7.35 -0.20
N ILE A 216 8.25 6.86 -0.80
CA ILE A 216 9.45 6.49 -0.06
C ILE A 216 10.05 7.70 0.66
N ASN A 217 10.21 8.81 -0.05
CA ASN A 217 10.94 9.98 0.45
C ASN A 217 10.13 10.93 1.34
N LYS A 218 8.79 10.84 1.35
CA LYS A 218 7.93 11.73 2.15
C LYS A 218 7.13 11.00 3.22
N GLU A 219 6.86 9.71 3.04
CA GLU A 219 6.04 8.92 3.97
C GLU A 219 6.88 7.86 4.68
N LEU A 220 7.53 6.95 3.94
CA LEU A 220 8.30 5.85 4.55
C LEU A 220 9.49 6.35 5.39
N VAL A 221 10.17 7.41 4.94
CA VAL A 221 11.30 8.00 5.67
C VAL A 221 10.93 8.41 7.10
N ILE A 222 9.65 8.71 7.37
CA ILE A 222 9.16 9.08 8.70
C ILE A 222 9.25 7.87 9.64
N PHE A 223 8.91 6.66 9.18
CA PHE A 223 9.04 5.41 9.96
C PHE A 223 10.52 5.09 10.30
N SER A 224 11.44 5.41 9.39
CA SER A 224 12.87 5.16 9.56
C SER A 224 13.51 5.99 10.68
N LYS A 225 12.87 7.09 11.14
CA LYS A 225 13.42 7.99 12.18
C LYS A 225 13.20 7.51 13.61
N PRO A 226 11.97 7.17 14.06
CA PRO A 226 11.74 6.68 15.42
C PRO A 226 12.48 5.38 15.73
N SER A 227 12.72 4.54 14.72
CA SER A 227 13.57 3.35 14.88
C SER A 227 15.00 3.70 15.31
N THR A 228 15.48 4.89 14.99
CA THR A 228 16.80 5.41 15.39
C THR A 228 16.72 6.18 16.71
N GLU A 229 15.69 7.01 16.91
CA GLU A 229 15.50 7.81 18.15
C GLU A 229 15.15 6.96 19.38
N HIS A 230 14.38 5.88 19.21
CA HIS A 230 14.10 4.93 20.30
C HIS A 230 15.26 3.95 20.54
N ALA A 231 16.12 3.72 19.54
CA ALA A 231 17.26 2.80 19.65
C ALA A 231 18.56 3.46 20.11
N ILE A 232 18.69 4.78 19.95
CA ILE A 232 19.88 5.55 20.33
C ILE A 232 19.52 6.51 21.47
N PRO A 233 20.02 6.29 22.70
CA PRO A 233 19.78 7.20 23.80
C PRO A 233 20.41 8.57 23.52
N SER A 234 19.70 9.63 23.86
CA SER A 234 20.22 11.00 23.80
C SER A 234 21.32 11.19 24.85
N ILE A 235 22.52 11.59 24.42
CA ILE A 235 23.51 12.20 25.32
C ILE A 235 23.04 13.63 25.59
N MET A 236 22.35 13.84 26.71
CA MET A 236 22.22 15.17 27.28
C MET A 236 23.55 15.51 27.95
N VAL A 237 24.31 16.45 27.38
CA VAL A 237 25.40 17.10 28.08
C VAL A 237 24.76 18.23 28.89
N ASN A 238 24.72 18.08 30.21
CA ASN A 238 24.35 19.15 31.15
C ASN A 238 25.39 20.25 31.19
#